data_AF-A0A365YGZ5-F1
#
_entry.id   AF-A0A365YGZ5-F1
#
_cell.length_a   1.000
_cell.length_b   1.000
_cell.length_c   1.000
_cell.angle_alpha   90.00
_cell.angle_beta   90.00
_cell.angle_gamma   90.00
#
_symmetry.space_group_name_H-M   'P 1'
#
loop_
_entity.id
_entity.type
_entity.pdbx_description
1 polymer ?
#
loop_
_entity_poly.entity_id
_entity_poly.type
_entity_poly.pdbx_seq_one_letter_code
_entity_poly.pdbx_strand_id
1 'polypeptide(L)' 'MGNSPEAALGIALLTSLVRQDREAFLIIASELKGGNAQAVAILARLGEAMVGMIAELLQVSNEEALTRIAASLALNAE' A
#
# COMPACT_ATOMS: atom_id res chain seq x y z
N MET A 1 10.86 15.13 17.30
CA MET A 1 10.06 14.98 16.07
C MET A 1 8.72 14.36 16.48
N GLY A 2 7.69 15.17 16.66
CA GLY A 2 6.35 14.65 16.99
C GLY A 2 5.70 14.17 15.70
N ASN A 3 5.32 12.89 15.62
CA ASN A 3 4.56 12.38 14.48
C ASN A 3 3.26 13.20 14.37
N SER A 4 2.98 13.77 13.20
CA SER A 4 1.72 14.45 12.98
C SER A 4 0.56 13.46 13.15
N PRO A 5 -0.63 13.89 13.63
CA PRO A 5 -1.81 13.04 13.70
C PRO A 5 -2.13 12.34 12.37
N GLU A 6 -1.87 13.01 11.25
CA GLU A 6 -2.02 12.45 9.91
C GLU A 6 -1.04 11.29 9.62
N ALA A 7 0.20 11.37 10.11
CA ALA A 7 1.15 10.27 9.98
C ALA A 7 0.72 9.06 10.82
N ALA A 8 0.15 9.29 12.00
CA ALA A 8 -0.39 8.23 12.86
C ALA A 8 -1.56 7.49 12.20
N LEU A 9 -2.49 8.22 11.57
CA LEU A 9 -3.61 7.62 10.84
C LEU A 9 -3.14 6.81 9.62
N GLY A 10 -2.15 7.32 8.87
CA GLY A 10 -1.54 6.57 7.77
C GLY A 10 -0.90 5.25 8.21
N ILE A 11 -0.16 5.27 9.32
CA ILE A 11 0.45 4.06 9.91
C ILE A 11 -0.64 3.08 10.38
N ALA A 12 -1.69 3.58 11.03
CA ALA A 12 -2.80 2.75 11.49
C ALA A 12 -3.52 2.07 10.31
N LEU A 13 -3.75 2.81 9.22
CA LEU A 13 -4.35 2.30 7.99
C LEU A 13 -3.51 1.14 7.42
N LEU A 14 -2.20 1.35 7.27
CA LEU A 14 -1.29 0.31 6.75
C LEU A 14 -1.17 -0.88 7.70
N THR A 15 -1.19 -0.64 9.01
CA THR A 15 -1.15 -1.71 10.02
C THR A 15 -2.38 -2.60 9.95
N SER A 16 -3.57 -2.01 9.81
CA SER A 16 -4.82 -2.76 9.63
C SER A 16 -4.82 -3.58 8.34
N LEU A 17 -4.27 -3.04 7.25
CA LEU A 17 -4.08 -3.75 5.98
C LEU A 17 -3.20 -4.99 6.15
N VAL A 18 -2.03 -4.86 6.78
CA VAL A 18 -1.08 -5.96 7.00
C VAL A 18 -1.69 -7.03 7.91
N ARG A 19 -2.51 -6.64 8.89
CA ARG A 19 -3.23 -7.56 9.78
C ARG A 19 -4.49 -8.17 9.16
N GLN A 20 -4.85 -7.77 7.95
CA GLN A 20 -6.11 -8.16 7.29
C GLN A 20 -7.36 -7.82 8.13
N ASP A 21 -7.26 -6.78 8.96
CA ASP A 21 -8.37 -6.29 9.78
C ASP A 21 -9.21 -5.30 8.98
N ARG A 22 -10.21 -5.85 8.28
CA ARG A 22 -11.10 -5.07 7.39
C ARG A 22 -11.89 -4.01 8.15
N GLU A 23 -12.36 -4.32 9.36
CA GLU A 23 -13.19 -3.40 10.13
C GLU A 23 -12.37 -2.20 10.59
N ALA A 24 -11.19 -2.44 11.19
CA ALA A 24 -10.28 -1.38 11.56
C ALA A 24 -9.86 -0.54 10.35
N PHE A 25 -9.57 -1.18 9.20
CA PHE A 25 -9.22 -0.46 7.98
C PHE A 25 -10.31 0.53 7.55
N LEU A 26 -11.58 0.10 7.54
CA LEU A 26 -12.70 0.93 7.12
C LEU A 26 -12.98 2.06 8.11
N ILE A 27 -12.85 1.80 9.42
CA ILE A 27 -12.98 2.83 10.46
C ILE A 27 -11.91 3.91 10.26
N ILE A 28 -10.64 3.51 10.17
CA ILE A 28 -9.52 4.45 10.00
C ILE A 28 -9.64 5.24 8.70
N ALA A 29 -10.03 4.58 7.59
CA ALA A 29 -10.24 5.25 6.32
C ALA A 29 -11.32 6.34 6.40
N SER A 30 -12.37 6.13 7.22
CA SER A 30 -13.43 7.12 7.43
C SER A 30 -12.99 8.34 8.26
N GLU A 31 -11.94 8.20 9.09
CA GLU A 31 -11.39 9.27 9.93
C GLU A 31 -10.39 10.18 9.19
N LEU A 32 -9.96 9.79 7.99
CA LEU A 32 -9.08 10.61 7.15
C LEU A 32 -9.82 11.88 6.69
N LYS A 33 -9.15 13.04 6.77
CA LYS A 33 -9.71 14.33 6.31
C LYS A 33 -10.16 14.30 4.85
N GLY A 34 -9.43 13.59 3.98
CA GLY A 34 -9.79 13.37 2.58
C GLY A 34 -10.61 12.10 2.34
N GLY A 35 -11.06 11.42 3.40
CA GLY A 35 -11.83 10.18 3.37
C GLY A 35 -11.22 9.10 2.48
N ASN A 36 -12.08 8.40 1.75
CA ASN A 36 -11.69 7.30 0.86
C ASN A 36 -10.67 7.71 -0.21
N ALA A 37 -10.73 8.94 -0.73
CA ALA A 37 -9.77 9.40 -1.74
C ALA A 37 -8.34 9.47 -1.16
N GLN A 38 -8.21 9.92 0.09
CA GLN A 38 -6.93 9.93 0.78
C GLN A 38 -6.45 8.50 1.12
N ALA A 39 -7.35 7.61 1.52
CA ALA A 39 -7.01 6.19 1.74
C ALA A 39 -6.45 5.55 0.46
N VAL A 40 -7.12 5.74 -0.68
CA VAL A 40 -6.67 5.26 -2.00
C VAL A 40 -5.31 5.85 -2.35
N ALA A 41 -5.09 7.15 -2.12
CA ALA A 41 -3.79 7.78 -2.41
C ALA A 41 -2.65 7.19 -1.55
N ILE A 42 -2.90 6.87 -0.28
CA ILE A 42 -1.91 6.21 0.61
C ILE A 42 -1.58 4.82 0.07
N LEU A 43 -2.60 4.04 -0.30
CA LEU A 43 -2.41 2.69 -0.86
C LEU A 43 -1.66 2.72 -2.19
N ALA A 44 -2.00 3.66 -3.07
CA ALA A 44 -1.35 3.82 -4.37
C ALA A 44 0.14 4.15 -4.22
N ARG A 45 0.49 5.06 -3.29
CA ARG A 45 1.89 5.39 -2.97
C ARG A 45 2.64 4.20 -2.40
N LEU A 46 2.01 3.40 -1.55
CA LEU A 46 2.61 2.17 -1.05
C LEU A 46 2.86 1.19 -2.20
N GLY A 47 1.88 0.99 -3.08
CA GLY A 47 2.01 0.14 -4.26
C GLY A 47 3.15 0.59 -5.19
N GLU A 48 3.24 1.89 -5.47
CA GLU A 48 4.34 2.48 -6.25
C GLU A 48 5.70 2.23 -5.59
N ALA A 49 5.83 2.44 -4.27
CA ALA A 49 7.05 2.16 -3.54
C ALA A 49 7.44 0.67 -3.59
N MET A 50 6.46 -0.23 -3.44
CA MET A 50 6.71 -1.68 -3.54
C MET A 50 7.19 -2.07 -4.94
N VAL A 51 6.58 -1.52 -6.00
CA VAL A 51 7.03 -1.75 -7.39
C VAL A 51 8.46 -1.24 -7.58
N GLY A 52 8.78 -0.03 -7.10
CA GLY A 52 10.13 0.52 -7.17
C GLY A 52 11.16 -0.35 -6.46
N MET A 53 10.85 -0.84 -5.25
CA MET A 53 11.73 -1.76 -4.53
C MET A 53 11.98 -3.08 -5.29
N ILE A 54 10.95 -3.60 -5.98
CA ILE A 54 11.09 -4.82 -6.80
C ILE A 54 11.91 -4.54 -8.06
N ALA A 55 11.69 -3.38 -8.70
CA ALA A 55 12.48 -2.94 -9.84
C ALA A 55 13.97 -2.81 -9.48
N GLU A 56 14.27 -2.19 -8.35
CA GLU A 56 15.63 -2.12 -7.80
C GLU A 56 16.19 -3.50 -7.46
N LEU A 57 15.44 -4.35 -6.77
CA LEU A 57 15.87 -5.71 -6.41
C LEU A 57 16.24 -6.55 -7.64
N LEU A 58 15.46 -6.43 -8.71
CA LEU A 58 15.64 -7.20 -9.95
C LEU A 58 16.52 -6.50 -10.99
N GLN A 59 16.94 -5.25 -10.75
CA GLN A 59 17.68 -4.40 -11.68
C GLN A 59 16.96 -4.25 -13.04
N VAL A 60 15.66 -3.96 -13.00
CA VAL A 60 14.79 -3.77 -14.19
C VAL A 60 14.00 -2.46 -14.09
N SER A 61 13.23 -2.13 -15.14
CA SER A 61 12.32 -0.98 -15.10
C SER A 61 11.09 -1.25 -14.21
N ASN A 62 10.42 -0.18 -13.75
CA ASN A 62 9.16 -0.31 -13.00
C ASN A 62 8.06 -1.04 -13.79
N GLU A 63 8.01 -0.83 -15.12
CA GLU A 63 7.05 -1.50 -15.99
C GLU A 63 7.32 -3.01 -16.05
N GLU A 64 8.58 -3.41 -16.19
CA GLU A 64 8.95 -4.83 -16.20
C GLU A 64 8.75 -5.48 -14.82
N ALA A 65 9.04 -4.75 -13.74
CA ALA A 65 8.73 -5.20 -12.38
C ALA A 65 7.23 -5.48 -12.20
N LEU A 66 6.35 -4.59 -12.68
CA LEU A 66 4.90 -4.80 -12.67
C LEU A 66 4.51 -6.07 -13.44
N THR A 67 5.05 -6.29 -14.64
CA THR A 67 4.80 -7.53 -15.41
C THR A 67 5.22 -8.78 -14.65
N ARG A 68 6.40 -8.75 -14.00
CA ARG A 68 6.91 -9.87 -13.20
C ARG A 68 6.07 -10.15 -11.94
N ILE A 69 5.59 -9.10 -11.27
CA ILE A 69 4.66 -9.23 -10.14
C ILE A 69 3.38 -9.94 -10.60
N ALA A 70 2.78 -9.48 -11.70
CA ALA A 70 1.56 -10.09 -12.23
C ALA A 70 1.76 -11.57 -12.59
N ALA A 71 2.89 -11.91 -13.24
CA ALA A 71 3.23 -13.29 -13.56
C ALA A 71 3.42 -14.14 -12.28
N SER A 72 4.08 -13.60 -11.26
CA SER A 72 4.33 -14.31 -9.99
C SER A 72 3.02 -14.59 -9.22
N LEU A 73 2.09 -13.64 -9.21
CA LEU A 73 0.78 -13.81 -8.58
C LEU A 73 -0.09 -14.85 -9.31
N ALA A 74 -0.02 -14.89 -10.64
CA ALA A 74 -0.78 -15.87 -11.44
C ALA A 74 -0.31 -17.31 -11.18
N LEU A 75 0.99 -17.53 -10.92
CA LEU A 75 1.54 -18.86 -10.61
C LEU A 75 1.08 -19.41 -9.25
N ASN A 76 0.73 -18.55 -8.30
CA ASN A 76 0.28 -18.93 -6.96
C ASN A 76 -1.26 -19.06 -6.85
N ALA A 77 -1.98 -18.90 -7.96
CA ALA A 77 -3.44 -19.00 -8.01
C ALA A 77 -3.95 -20.41 -8.36
N GLU A 78 -3.04 -21.37 -8.58
CA GLU A 78 -3.29 -22.82 -8.71
C GLU A 78 -2.96 -23.57 -7.42
#